data_AF-A0A496BFX3-F1
#
_entry.id   AF-A0A496BFX3-F1
#
_cell.length_a   1.000
_cell.length_b   1.000
_cell.length_c   1.000
_cell.angle_alpha   90.00
_cell.angle_beta   90.00
_cell.angle_gamma   90.00
#
_symmetry.space_group_name_H-M   'P 1'
#
loop_
_entity.id
_entity.type
_entity.pdbx_description
1 polymer ?
#
loop_
_entity_poly.entity_id
_entity_poly.type
_entity_poly.pdbx_seq_one_letter_code
_entity_poly.pdbx_strand_id
1 'polypeptide(L)' 'MSLDSLIRKVESLGDHIHIEMLDDYIRVKGDTYAVRGKLKLLGFQWNPNAREWYYSPKGIDLNENE' A
#
# COMPACT_ATOMS: atom_id res chain seq x y z
N MET A 1 15.42 3.45 1.14
CA MET A 1 14.73 2.46 2.00
C MET A 1 14.50 1.22 1.16
N SER A 2 14.82 0.02 1.65
CA SER A 2 14.57 -1.22 0.89
C SER A 2 13.09 -1.61 0.94
N LEU A 3 12.66 -2.46 0.00
CA LEU A 3 11.30 -2.98 -0.06
C LEU A 3 10.96 -3.78 1.21
N ASP A 4 11.89 -4.60 1.71
CA ASP A 4 11.70 -5.36 2.95
C ASP A 4 11.50 -4.46 4.18
N SER A 5 12.22 -3.35 4.23
CA SER A 5 12.07 -2.38 5.31
C SER A 5 10.71 -1.69 5.24
N LEU A 6 10.19 -1.44 4.02
CA LEU A 6 8.85 -0.89 3.81
C LEU A 6 7.76 -1.84 4.29
N ILE A 7 7.85 -3.10 3.88
CA ILE A 7 6.88 -4.13 4.27
C ILE A 7 6.81 -4.25 5.79
N ARG A 8 7.94 -4.45 6.46
CA ARG A 8 7.98 -4.54 7.93
C ARG A 8 7.39 -3.31 8.61
N LYS A 9 7.61 -2.12 8.04
CA LYS A 9 7.03 -0.88 8.57
C LYS A 9 5.52 -0.87 8.42
N VAL A 10 5.02 -1.28 7.26
CA VAL A 10 3.58 -1.35 6.99
C VAL A 10 2.95 -2.42 7.88
N GLU A 11 3.53 -3.62 8.02
CA GLU A 11 3.03 -4.68 8.92
C GLU A 11 2.92 -4.18 10.37
N SER A 12 3.89 -3.38 10.81
CA SER A 12 3.88 -2.79 12.15
C SER A 12 2.80 -1.72 12.38
N LEU A 13 2.06 -1.30 11.34
CA LEU A 13 1.00 -0.30 11.48
C LEU A 13 -0.27 -0.86 12.14
N GLY A 14 -0.47 -2.18 12.12
CA GLY A 14 -1.53 -2.85 12.87
C GLY A 14 -1.86 -4.24 12.34
N ASP A 15 -2.50 -5.06 13.16
CA ASP A 15 -2.85 -6.44 12.82
C ASP A 15 -4.11 -6.54 11.93
N HIS A 16 -4.81 -5.43 11.72
CA HIS A 16 -6.06 -5.32 10.96
C HIS A 16 -5.84 -4.96 9.48
N ILE A 17 -4.59 -4.90 9.04
CA ILE A 17 -4.23 -4.67 7.64
C ILE A 17 -3.53 -5.90 7.06
N HIS A 18 -3.76 -6.11 5.78
CA HIS A 18 -3.19 -7.21 5.03
C HIS A 18 -2.33 -6.66 3.90
N ILE A 19 -1.11 -7.16 3.79
CA ILE A 19 -0.16 -6.79 2.75
C ILE A 19 -0.04 -7.93 1.76
N GLU A 20 -0.11 -7.59 0.49
CA GLU A 20 0.10 -8.51 -0.61
C GLU A 20 1.23 -7.98 -1.50
N MET A 21 2.24 -8.80 -1.74
CA MET A 21 3.33 -8.48 -2.67
C MET A 21 3.04 -9.10 -4.03
N LEU A 22 3.15 -8.30 -5.08
CA LEU A 22 3.10 -8.75 -6.46
C LEU A 22 4.37 -8.31 -7.17
N ASP A 23 4.61 -8.89 -8.35
CA ASP A 23 5.84 -8.71 -9.12
C ASP A 23 6.19 -7.22 -9.37
N ASP A 24 5.16 -6.37 -9.47
CA ASP A 24 5.31 -4.96 -9.85
C ASP A 24 4.93 -3.95 -8.77
N TYR A 25 4.19 -4.34 -7.74
CA TYR A 25 3.68 -3.43 -6.71
C TYR A 25 3.24 -4.16 -5.43
N ILE A 26 3.11 -3.40 -4.35
CA ILE A 26 2.56 -3.85 -3.06
C ILE A 26 1.13 -3.34 -2.95
N ARG A 27 0.22 -4.15 -2.40
CA ARG A 27 -1.14 -3.75 -2.02
C ARG A 27 -1.33 -3.84 -0.51
N VAL A 28 -2.14 -2.94 0.05
CA VAL A 28 -2.56 -2.98 1.46
C VAL A 28 -4.07 -2.87 1.54
N LYS A 29 -4.70 -3.85 2.19
CA LYS A 29 -6.15 -4.01 2.34
C LYS A 29 -6.52 -4.12 3.83
N GLY A 30 -7.82 -4.14 4.12
CA GLY A 30 -8.37 -4.23 5.50
C GLY A 30 -8.83 -2.87 6.05
N ASP A 31 -8.87 -2.73 7.37
CA ASP A 31 -9.31 -1.48 8.02
C ASP A 31 -8.20 -0.42 8.02
N THR A 32 -8.00 0.22 6.87
CA THR A 32 -6.90 1.17 6.71
C THR A 32 -7.20 2.57 7.25
N TYR A 33 -8.36 2.82 7.87
CA TYR A 33 -8.78 4.18 8.26
C TYR A 33 -7.83 4.80 9.29
N ALA A 34 -7.42 4.03 10.30
CA ALA A 34 -6.50 4.49 11.35
C ALA A 34 -5.08 4.74 10.83
N VAL A 35 -4.69 4.05 9.75
CA VAL A 35 -3.31 4.04 9.24
C VAL A 35 -3.15 4.80 7.91
N ARG A 36 -4.24 5.29 7.31
CA ARG A 36 -4.24 6.01 6.01
C ARG A 36 -3.21 7.12 5.92
N GLY A 37 -3.02 7.89 6.99
CA GLY A 37 -2.06 8.99 7.03
C GLY A 37 -0.62 8.48 6.94
N LYS A 38 -0.32 7.38 7.65
CA LYS A 38 0.99 6.74 7.61
C LYS A 38 1.27 6.11 6.24
N LEU A 39 0.26 5.45 5.64
CA LEU A 39 0.36 4.89 4.29
C LEU A 39 0.70 5.97 3.26
N LYS A 40 0.01 7.12 3.28
CA LYS A 40 0.34 8.28 2.43
C LYS A 40 1.78 8.77 2.61
N LEU A 41 2.25 8.89 3.85
CA LEU A 41 3.62 9.32 4.15
C LEU A 41 4.68 8.32 3.67
N LEU A 42 4.32 7.04 3.58
CA LEU A 42 5.17 5.97 3.04
C LEU A 42 5.13 5.89 1.50
N GLY A 43 4.36 6.76 0.84
CA GLY A 43 4.25 6.81 -0.62
C GLY A 43 3.18 5.88 -1.20
N PHE A 44 2.32 5.29 -0.36
CA PHE A 44 1.18 4.54 -0.87
C PHE A 44 0.11 5.47 -1.45
N GLN A 45 -0.49 5.04 -2.55
CA GLN A 45 -1.59 5.68 -3.22
C GLN A 45 -2.87 4.88 -2.98
N TRP A 46 -4.01 5.57 -2.89
CA TRP A 46 -5.31 4.91 -2.75
C TRP A 46 -5.85 4.60 -4.15
N ASN A 47 -6.20 3.33 -4.39
CA ASN A 47 -6.93 2.90 -5.57
C ASN A 47 -8.43 2.84 -5.24
N PRO A 48 -9.26 3.76 -5.75
CA PRO A 48 -10.69 3.78 -5.47
C PRO A 48 -11.43 2.61 -6.14
N ASN A 49 -10.95 2.11 -7.28
CA ASN A 49 -11.58 1.03 -8.04
C ASN A 49 -11.46 -0.30 -7.28
N ALA A 50 -10.25 -0.61 -6.78
CA ALA A 50 -9.99 -1.80 -6.00
C ALA A 50 -10.23 -1.62 -4.48
N ARG A 51 -10.50 -0.39 -4.04
CA ARG A 51 -10.69 -0.01 -2.63
C ARG A 51 -9.55 -0.46 -1.73
N GLU A 52 -8.32 -0.29 -2.21
CA GLU A 52 -7.09 -0.71 -1.55
C GLU A 52 -6.00 0.33 -1.73
N TRP A 53 -5.00 0.30 -0.85
CA TRP A 53 -3.78 1.09 -1.04
C TRP A 53 -2.79 0.31 -1.87
N TYR A 54 -1.97 1.00 -2.65
CA TYR A 54 -0.89 0.39 -3.40
C TYR A 54 0.39 1.23 -3.36
N TYR A 55 1.53 0.56 -3.52
CA TYR A 55 2.83 1.19 -3.69
C TYR A 55 3.53 0.51 -4.86
N SER A 56 3.83 1.28 -5.90
CA SER A 56 4.59 0.79 -7.05
C SER A 56 5.99 1.42 -7.06
N PRO A 57 7.07 0.64 -6.79
CA PRO A 57 8.43 1.15 -6.93
C PRO A 57 8.77 1.52 -8.39
N LYS A 58 8.05 0.95 -9.36
CA LYS A 58 8.19 1.23 -10.79
C LYS A 58 7.37 2.45 -11.26
N GLY A 59 6.66 3.13 -10.35
CA GLY A 59 5.83 4.29 -10.70
C GLY A 59 4.57 4.00 -11.53
N ILE A 60 4.11 2.74 -11.56
CA ILE A 60 2.84 2.35 -12.17
C ILE A 60 1.70 3.02 -11.40
N ASP A 61 0.88 3.81 -12.11
CA ASP A 61 -0.36 4.34 -11.57
C ASP A 61 -1.49 3.33 -11.83
N LEU A 62 -1.99 2.70 -10.77
CA LEU A 62 -3.09 1.74 -10.86
C LEU A 62 -4.47 2.41 -10.93
N ASN A 63 -4.52 3.75 -10.94
CA ASN A 63 -5.74 4.52 -11.13
C ASN A 63 -6.01 4.85 -12.61
N GLU A 64 -5.04 4.68 -13.51
CA GLU A 64 -5.12 5.11 -14.93
C GLU A 64 -5.94 4.18 -15.86
N ASN A 65 -6.85 3.36 -15.34
CA ASN A 65 -7.72 2.53 -16.19
C ASN A 65 -9.20 2.75 -15.85
N GLU A 66 -9.84 3.65 -16.59
CA GLU A 66 -11.24 3.53 -17.04
C GLU A 66 -11.28 3.67 -18.56
#